data_AF-A0A182EL20-F1
#
_entry.id   AF-A0A182EL20-F1
#
_cell.length_a   1.000
_cell.length_b   1.000
_cell.length_c   1.000
_cell.angle_alpha   90.00
_cell.angle_beta   90.00
_cell.angle_gamma   90.00
#
_symmetry.space_group_name_H-M   'P 1'
#
loop_
_entity.id
_entity.type
_entity.pdbx_description
1 polymer ?
#
loop_
_entity_poly.entity_id
_entity_poly.type
_entity_poly.pdbx_seq_one_letter_code
_entity_poly.pdbx_strand_id
1 'polypeptide(L)'
;MKSNVYAKKNGLKQLNNLIYPRSAGFIHLIKEMRRHNYIECIYDVTIAYPVNIVQSEVGLFLTGRIPQKVLFHIERIDLSCIPLKDHDIAQWINELWIAKDEKLDLFYSQQSPRIHFPNDRNKFVWKVGE
;
A
#
# COMPACT_ATOMS: atom_id res chain seq x y z
N MET A 1 4.41 -5.19 -17.31
CA MET A 1 3.25 -5.45 -16.43
C MET A 1 2.07 -4.55 -16.83
N LYS A 2 0.81 -4.99 -16.71
CA LYS A 2 -0.39 -4.20 -17.09
C LYS A 2 -0.47 -2.83 -16.38
N SER A 3 -0.01 -2.76 -15.14
CA SER A 3 0.10 -1.51 -14.36
C SER A 3 0.98 -0.46 -15.05
N ASN A 4 2.16 -0.85 -15.53
CA ASN A 4 3.11 0.08 -16.15
C ASN A 4 2.58 0.63 -17.48
N VAL A 5 1.83 -0.19 -18.23
CA VAL A 5 1.13 0.25 -19.44
C VAL A 5 0.06 1.29 -19.09
N TYR A 6 -0.72 1.04 -18.03
CA TYR A 6 -1.68 2.01 -17.51
C TYR A 6 -1.00 3.31 -17.08
N ALA A 7 0.10 3.23 -16.32
CA ALA A 7 0.85 4.39 -15.86
C ALA A 7 1.34 5.23 -17.03
N LYS A 8 2.01 4.61 -18.01
CA LYS A 8 2.48 5.28 -19.24
C LYS A 8 1.35 5.94 -20.02
N LYS A 9 0.21 5.26 -20.18
CA LYS A 9 -0.96 5.81 -20.91
C LYS A 9 -1.55 7.06 -20.24
N ASN A 10 -1.45 7.16 -18.92
CA ASN A 10 -2.04 8.24 -18.14
C ASN A 10 -1.00 9.26 -17.64
N GLY A 11 0.25 9.20 -18.13
CA GLY A 11 1.32 10.12 -17.72
C GLY A 11 1.76 9.97 -16.26
N LEU A 12 1.50 8.82 -15.63
CA LEU A 12 1.85 8.54 -14.25
C LEU A 12 3.26 7.94 -14.14
N LYS A 13 3.94 8.21 -13.02
CA LYS A 13 5.23 7.59 -12.67
C LYS A 13 5.11 6.07 -12.64
N GLN A 14 6.10 5.35 -13.17
CA GLN A 14 6.14 3.91 -13.02
C GLN A 14 6.46 3.54 -11.56
N LEU A 15 5.67 2.64 -10.98
CA LEU A 15 5.89 2.11 -9.63
C LEU A 15 6.73 0.83 -9.69
N ASN A 16 7.59 0.63 -8.70
CA ASN A 16 8.53 -0.50 -8.63
C ASN A 16 8.00 -1.66 -7.78
N ASN A 17 7.33 -1.34 -6.67
CA ASN A 17 6.88 -2.29 -5.66
C ASN A 17 5.35 -2.49 -5.70
N LEU A 18 4.62 -1.51 -6.22
CA LEU A 18 3.15 -1.50 -6.21
C LEU A 18 2.52 -1.47 -7.60
N ILE A 19 1.22 -1.77 -7.64
CA ILE A 19 0.36 -1.63 -8.81
C ILE A 19 -0.61 -0.48 -8.55
N TYR A 20 -0.89 0.36 -9.56
CA TYR A 20 -1.83 1.46 -9.40
C TYR A 20 -3.24 0.96 -9.05
N PRO A 21 -3.95 1.66 -8.14
CA PRO A 21 -5.30 1.30 -7.78
C PRO A 21 -6.27 1.65 -8.91
N ARG A 22 -7.40 0.93 -8.97
CA ARG A 22 -8.53 1.33 -9.80
C ARG A 22 -9.41 2.28 -8.99
N SER A 23 -9.38 3.56 -9.34
CA SER A 23 -10.06 4.61 -8.56
C SER A 23 -11.59 4.51 -8.58
N ALA A 24 -12.21 4.05 -9.67
CA ALA A 24 -13.67 4.05 -9.82
C ALA A 24 -14.44 3.35 -8.68
N GLY A 25 -13.99 2.15 -8.28
CA GLY A 25 -14.63 1.41 -7.18
C GLY A 25 -14.44 2.09 -5.83
N PHE A 26 -13.24 2.63 -5.58
CA PHE A 26 -12.95 3.37 -4.36
C PHE A 26 -13.78 4.67 -4.25
N ILE A 27 -13.90 5.41 -5.36
CA ILE A 27 -14.73 6.62 -5.44
C ILE A 27 -16.19 6.30 -5.11
N HIS A 28 -16.75 5.26 -5.73
CA HIS A 28 -18.12 4.84 -5.46
C HIS A 28 -18.31 4.48 -3.98
N LEU A 29 -17.41 3.66 -3.43
CA LEU A 29 -17.46 3.25 -2.03
C LEU A 29 -17.41 4.46 -1.08
N ILE A 30 -16.48 5.39 -1.28
CA ILE A 30 -16.32 6.55 -0.40
C ILE A 30 -17.51 7.49 -0.45
N LYS A 31 -18.11 7.68 -1.63
CA LYS A 31 -19.30 8.51 -1.77
C LYS A 31 -20.49 7.90 -1.03
N GLU A 32 -20.70 6.59 -1.16
CA GLU A 32 -21.79 5.91 -0.45
C GLU A 32 -21.58 5.92 1.07
N MET A 33 -20.35 5.66 1.53
CA MET A 33 -20.02 5.69 2.96
C MET A 33 -20.21 7.09 3.57
N ARG A 34 -19.87 8.15 2.83
CA ARG A 34 -20.12 9.55 3.22
C ARG A 34 -21.59 9.88 3.25
N ARG A 35 -22.33 9.50 2.21
CA ARG A 35 -23.77 9.77 2.09
C ARG A 35 -24.55 9.19 3.27
N HIS A 36 -24.12 8.04 3.77
CA HIS A 36 -24.73 7.36 4.92
C HIS A 36 -24.07 7.65 6.26
N ASN A 37 -23.02 8.47 6.30
CA ASN A 37 -22.24 8.77 7.49
C ASN A 37 -21.77 7.51 8.25
N TYR A 38 -21.32 6.49 7.50
CA TYR A 38 -20.96 5.17 8.05
C TYR A 38 -19.52 5.07 8.58
N ILE A 39 -18.64 5.97 8.16
CA ILE A 39 -17.23 5.94 8.54
C ILE A 39 -16.78 7.34 8.93
N GLU A 40 -15.79 7.41 9.83
CA GLU A 40 -15.12 8.66 10.19
C GLU A 40 -13.70 8.75 9.61
N CYS A 41 -13.11 7.60 9.23
CA CYS A 41 -11.75 7.50 8.73
C CYS A 41 -11.54 6.25 7.87
N ILE A 42 -10.41 6.23 7.18
CA ILE A 42 -9.87 5.06 6.48
C ILE A 42 -8.53 4.70 7.12
N TYR A 43 -8.25 3.41 7.25
CA TYR A 43 -6.91 2.94 7.57
C TYR A 43 -6.18 2.57 6.30
N ASP A 44 -5.10 3.30 6.05
CA ASP A 44 -4.17 2.99 5.00
C ASP A 44 -3.14 1.98 5.50
N VAL A 45 -3.02 0.82 4.84
CA VAL A 45 -2.09 -0.25 5.25
C VAL A 45 -1.09 -0.54 4.14
N THR A 46 0.20 -0.51 4.48
CA THR A 46 1.32 -0.93 3.62
C THR A 46 2.03 -2.09 4.29
N ILE A 47 2.26 -3.16 3.54
CA ILE A 47 2.91 -4.37 4.03
C ILE A 47 4.26 -4.53 3.33
N ALA A 48 5.32 -4.77 4.10
CA ALA A 48 6.64 -5.07 3.58
C ALA A 48 7.15 -6.42 4.07
N TYR A 49 7.90 -7.10 3.21
CA TYR A 49 8.44 -8.44 3.44
C TYR A 49 9.98 -8.39 3.40
N PRO A 50 10.65 -8.13 4.55
CA PRO A 50 12.11 -7.97 4.58
C PRO A 50 12.90 -9.26 4.33
N VAL A 51 12.30 -10.43 4.59
CA VAL A 51 12.98 -11.73 4.47
C VAL A 51 12.06 -12.72 3.77
N ASN A 52 12.54 -13.32 2.69
CA ASN A 52 11.82 -14.26 1.81
C ASN A 52 10.57 -13.65 1.16
N ILE A 53 10.76 -12.90 0.07
CA ILE A 53 9.64 -12.43 -0.76
C ILE A 53 9.05 -13.64 -1.49
N VAL A 54 7.86 -14.05 -1.07
CA VAL A 54 7.10 -15.10 -1.75
C VAL A 54 6.62 -14.55 -3.08
N GLN A 55 7.22 -15.01 -4.18
CA GLN A 55 6.86 -14.55 -5.52
C GLN A 55 5.62 -15.27 -6.08
N SER A 56 5.20 -16.39 -5.48
CA SER A 56 3.96 -17.10 -5.85
C SER A 56 3.46 -18.04 -4.74
N GLU A 57 2.13 -18.23 -4.67
CA GLU A 57 1.48 -19.20 -3.77
C GLU A 57 1.96 -20.64 -4.03
N VAL A 58 2.19 -20.99 -5.29
CA VAL A 58 2.73 -22.30 -5.68
C VAL A 58 4.16 -22.47 -5.18
N GLY A 59 5.00 -21.45 -5.31
CA GLY A 59 6.36 -21.45 -4.78
C GLY A 59 6.40 -21.56 -3.26
N LEU A 60 5.46 -20.94 -2.56
CA LEU A 60 5.31 -21.08 -1.11
C LEU A 60 4.99 -22.53 -0.72
N PHE A 61 4.00 -23.13 -1.38
CA PHE A 61 3.56 -24.50 -1.08
C PHE A 61 4.67 -25.53 -1.36
N LEU A 62 5.40 -25.36 -2.45
CA LEU A 62 6.46 -26.30 -2.85
C LEU A 62 7.77 -26.13 -2.06
N THR A 63 8.13 -24.89 -1.66
CA THR A 63 9.42 -24.64 -0.99
C THR A 63 9.33 -24.54 0.52
N GLY A 64 8.11 -24.37 1.07
CA GLY A 64 7.90 -24.15 2.51
C GLY A 64 8.51 -22.84 3.03
N ARG A 65 9.02 -21.97 2.16
CA ARG A 65 9.70 -20.72 2.54
C ARG A 65 8.69 -19.63 2.84
N ILE A 66 8.20 -19.63 4.06
CA ILE A 66 7.32 -18.59 4.61
C ILE A 66 8.16 -17.32 4.89
N PRO A 67 7.62 -16.11 4.67
CA PRO A 67 8.27 -14.88 5.10
C PRO A 67 8.45 -14.91 6.62
N GLN A 68 9.70 -14.86 7.08
CA GLN A 68 10.02 -14.93 8.51
C GLN A 68 9.56 -13.68 9.28
N LYS A 69 9.36 -12.58 8.57
CA LYS A 69 8.91 -11.29 9.13
C LYS A 69 8.00 -10.60 8.15
N VAL A 70 6.94 -10.00 8.67
CA VAL A 70 5.98 -9.16 7.94
C VAL A 70 5.86 -7.85 8.71
N LEU A 71 6.09 -6.73 8.03
CA LEU A 71 5.98 -5.41 8.64
C LEU A 71 4.75 -4.69 8.12
N PHE A 72 3.97 -4.15 9.06
CA PHE A 72 2.79 -3.36 8.78
C PHE A 72 3.06 -1.91 9.09
N HIS A 73 2.94 -1.07 8.06
CA HIS A 73 2.80 0.37 8.23
C HIS A 73 1.33 0.71 8.07
N ILE A 74 0.76 1.36 9.08
CA ILE A 74 -0.67 1.66 9.13
C ILE A 74 -0.80 3.16 9.35
N GLU A 75 -1.57 3.87 8.55
CA GLU A 75 -1.84 5.30 8.75
C GLU A 75 -3.35 5.47 8.86
N ARG A 76 -3.81 6.23 9.87
CA ARG A 76 -5.21 6.60 9.97
C ARG A 76 -5.40 7.89 9.18
N ILE A 77 -6.32 7.87 8.22
CA ILE A 77 -6.66 9.02 7.38
C ILE A 77 -8.08 9.44 7.73
N ASP A 78 -8.23 10.62 8.30
CA ASP A 78 -9.56 11.19 8.56
C ASP A 78 -10.32 11.39 7.25
N LEU A 79 -11.64 11.16 7.29
CA LEU A 79 -12.49 11.30 6.12
C LEU A 79 -12.51 12.74 5.56
N SER A 80 -12.18 13.73 6.41
CA SER A 80 -12.02 15.13 6.05
C SER A 80 -10.79 15.40 5.17
N CYS A 81 -9.76 14.53 5.22
CA CYS A 81 -8.56 14.67 4.39
C CYS A 81 -8.78 14.20 2.94
N ILE A 82 -9.89 13.52 2.67
CA ILE A 82 -10.17 12.95 1.34
C ILE A 82 -10.97 13.99 0.52
N PRO A 83 -10.61 14.25 -0.75
CA PRO A 83 -11.35 15.20 -1.58
C PRO A 83 -12.82 14.79 -1.81
N LEU A 84 -13.66 15.73 -2.24
CA LEU A 84 -15.10 15.48 -2.48
C LEU A 84 -15.41 15.09 -3.93
N LYS A 85 -14.67 15.60 -4.91
CA LYS A 85 -14.96 15.38 -6.33
C LYS A 85 -14.24 14.12 -6.83
N ASP A 86 -14.90 13.40 -7.74
CA ASP A 86 -14.42 12.11 -8.25
C ASP A 86 -13.01 12.19 -8.86
N HIS A 87 -12.73 13.26 -9.63
CA HIS A 87 -11.39 13.45 -10.22
C HIS A 87 -10.30 13.71 -9.17
N ASP A 88 -10.60 14.51 -8.15
CA ASP A 88 -9.68 14.81 -7.05
C ASP A 88 -9.42 13.56 -6.20
N ILE A 89 -10.45 12.74 -5.95
CA ILE A 89 -10.30 11.45 -5.26
C ILE A 89 -9.41 10.50 -6.08
N ALA A 90 -9.60 10.45 -7.40
CA ALA A 90 -8.77 9.63 -8.28
C ALA A 90 -7.30 10.07 -8.28
N GLN A 91 -7.05 11.37 -8.25
CA GLN A 91 -5.69 11.91 -8.12
C GLN A 91 -5.10 11.58 -6.75
N TRP A 92 -5.84 11.85 -5.68
CA TRP A 92 -5.43 11.61 -4.30
C TRP A 92 -5.02 10.14 -4.05
N ILE A 93 -5.82 9.17 -4.51
CA ILE A 93 -5.49 7.75 -4.32
C ILE A 93 -4.24 7.35 -5.12
N ASN A 94 -4.00 7.94 -6.29
CA ASN A 94 -2.80 7.69 -7.07
C ASN A 94 -1.54 8.28 -6.40
N GLU A 95 -1.63 9.50 -5.88
CA GLU A 95 -0.56 10.15 -5.11
C GLU A 95 -0.21 9.35 -3.85
N LEU A 96 -1.22 8.84 -3.15
CA LEU A 96 -1.03 7.97 -2.00
C LEU A 96 -0.27 6.69 -2.37
N TRP A 97 -0.57 6.08 -3.52
CA TRP A 97 0.18 4.91 -4.00
C TRP A 97 1.62 5.23 -4.41
N ILE A 98 1.86 6.40 -5.01
CA ILE A 98 3.22 6.85 -5.35
C ILE A 98 4.04 7.02 -4.07
N ALA A 99 3.48 7.67 -3.04
CA ALA A 99 4.15 7.85 -1.76
C ALA A 99 4.43 6.52 -1.05
N LYS A 100 3.50 5.55 -1.11
CA LYS A 100 3.75 4.19 -0.60
C LYS A 100 4.89 3.49 -1.35
N ASP A 101 4.92 3.61 -2.67
CA ASP A 101 5.96 2.97 -3.49
C ASP A 101 7.34 3.53 -3.17
N GLU A 102 7.45 4.85 -3.00
CA GLU A 102 8.69 5.51 -2.56
C GLU A 102 9.11 5.08 -1.16
N LYS A 103 8.15 4.94 -0.25
CA LYS A 103 8.38 4.42 1.11
C LYS A 103 8.93 2.98 1.08
N LEU A 104 8.42 2.14 0.17
CA LEU A 104 8.89 0.78 -0.05
C LEU A 104 10.27 0.75 -0.74
N ASP A 105 10.52 1.61 -1.72
CA ASP A 105 11.83 1.76 -2.37
C ASP A 105 12.90 2.13 -1.32
N LEU A 106 12.59 3.08 -0.43
CA LEU A 106 13.48 3.43 0.68
C LEU A 106 13.68 2.26 1.65
N PHE A 107 12.62 1.53 1.98
CA PHE A 107 12.71 0.36 2.85
C PHE A 107 13.61 -0.75 2.27
N TYR A 108 13.48 -1.06 0.98
CA TYR A 108 14.23 -2.15 0.33
C TYR A 108 15.64 -1.75 -0.13
N SER A 109 15.94 -0.47 -0.32
CA SER A 109 17.28 0.01 -0.71
C SER A 109 18.33 -0.02 0.42
N GLN A 110 17.91 -0.30 1.65
CA GLN A 110 18.79 -0.25 2.83
C GLN A 110 19.45 -1.62 3.08
N GLN A 111 20.79 -1.62 3.24
CA GLN A 111 21.64 -2.83 3.24
C GLN A 111 21.50 -3.78 4.45
N SER A 112 20.50 -3.60 5.32
CA SER A 112 20.27 -4.46 6.48
C SER A 112 18.78 -4.69 6.69
N PRO A 113 18.37 -5.88 7.17
CA PRO A 113 16.96 -6.20 7.33
C PRO A 113 16.34 -5.27 8.37
N ARG A 114 15.68 -4.20 7.90
CA ARG A 114 14.99 -3.27 8.78
C ARG A 114 13.80 -3.96 9.42
N ILE A 115 13.59 -3.61 10.69
CA ILE A 115 12.46 -4.05 11.49
C ILE A 115 11.33 -2.99 11.44
N HIS A 116 11.58 -1.83 10.82
CA HIS A 116 10.66 -0.68 10.79
C HIS A 116 10.74 0.07 9.46
N PHE A 117 9.64 0.70 9.06
CA PHE A 117 9.62 1.63 7.93
C PHE A 117 10.36 2.94 8.27
N PRO A 118 10.92 3.66 7.27
CA PRO A 118 11.56 4.95 7.51
C PRO A 118 10.59 5.96 8.16
N ASN A 119 11.05 6.71 9.17
CA ASN A 119 10.29 7.73 9.91
C ASN A 119 9.11 7.27 10.79
N ASP A 120 8.91 5.97 10.99
CA ASP A 120 7.88 5.47 11.93
C ASP A 120 8.34 5.58 13.38
N ARG A 121 7.70 6.45 14.17
CA ARG A 121 7.94 6.54 15.62
C ARG A 121 7.08 5.58 16.45
N ASN A 122 6.04 4.99 15.90
CA ASN A 122 5.11 4.11 16.62
C ASN A 122 4.47 3.10 15.66
N LYS A 123 4.88 1.81 15.66
CA LYS A 123 4.02 0.69 15.22
C LYS A 123 4.54 -0.72 15.49
N PHE A 124 3.56 -1.61 15.61
CA PHE A 124 3.60 -3.03 15.98
C PHE A 124 4.35 -3.89 14.94
N VAL A 125 5.26 -4.75 15.43
CA VAL A 125 5.89 -5.82 14.67
C VAL A 125 5.17 -7.12 15.00
N TRP A 126 4.48 -7.73 14.04
CA TRP A 126 3.89 -9.05 14.24
C TRP A 126 4.96 -10.13 13.97
N LYS A 127 5.38 -10.83 15.03
CA LYS A 127 6.28 -11.98 14.92
C LYS A 127 5.45 -13.21 14.57
N VAL A 128 5.70 -13.81 13.42
CA VAL A 128 5.07 -15.09 13.03
C VAL A 128 5.87 -16.21 13.68
N GLY A 129 5.27 -16.91 14.65
CA GLY A 129 5.65 -18.24 15.17
C GLY A 129 7.12 -18.50 15.52
N GLU A 130 7.39 -18.73 16.81
CA GLU A 130 8.52 -19.58 17.26
C GLU A 130 8.10 -21.06 17.21
#